data_AF-A0A0C3I1J8-F1
#
_entry.id   AF-A0A0C3I1J8-F1
#
_cell.length_a   1.000
_cell.length_b   1.000
_cell.length_c   1.000
_cell.angle_alpha   90.00
_cell.angle_beta   90.00
_cell.angle_gamma   90.00
#
_symmetry.space_group_name_H-M   'P 1'
#
loop_
_entity.id
_entity.type
_entity.pdbx_description
1 polymer ?
#
loop_
_entity_poly.entity_id
_entity_poly.type
_entity_poly.pdbx_seq_one_letter_code
_entity_poly.pdbx_strand_id
1 'polypeptide(L)'
;MSSDAKLPPYSEHPPSKGGAASSQITSNRIAGNVQTCSIKDHQLDYLKIVRESATSYYLCLSVDPAPIYRIEFVSDSNKVGDIQIFPAFDTTLPAVAAARLSSNPKSKSEPPAMICTSEPYLPDARWMPLTRAPTFVVGEDYRISIPIVTVPGAAPVQRQFTWRTSLCEPFFELWWDGPLPHVSPRGFIKDDRDSRYVFATVVRAAETGGNLIEIRRGGGLEFELAVVLGMFVILWHRNKQLV
;
A
#
# COMPACT_ATOMS: atom_id res chain seq x y z
N MET A 1 32.48 -7.78 12.58
CA MET A 1 31.69 -8.24 13.74
C MET A 1 30.24 -8.02 13.38
N SER A 2 29.51 -9.10 13.09
CA SER A 2 28.17 -9.07 12.50
C SER A 2 27.12 -9.07 13.60
N SER A 3 26.29 -8.03 13.68
CA SER A 3 25.12 -7.98 14.56
C SER A 3 23.91 -8.51 13.79
N ASP A 4 23.54 -9.77 14.05
CA ASP A 4 22.29 -10.39 13.63
C ASP A 4 21.10 -9.66 14.26
N ALA A 5 20.51 -8.70 13.55
CA ALA A 5 19.20 -8.15 13.90
C ALA A 5 18.11 -9.12 13.42
N LYS A 6 17.74 -10.09 14.26
CA LYS A 6 16.58 -10.96 14.02
C LYS A 6 15.28 -10.16 14.20
N LEU A 7 14.39 -10.25 13.22
CA LEU A 7 13.01 -9.77 13.36
C LEU A 7 12.32 -10.49 14.54
N PRO A 8 11.48 -9.79 15.32
CA PRO A 8 10.81 -10.39 16.48
C PRO A 8 9.80 -11.47 16.06
N PRO A 9 9.54 -12.46 16.93
CA PRO A 9 8.65 -13.58 16.61
C PRO A 9 7.18 -13.15 16.49
N TYR A 10 6.49 -13.72 15.50
CA TYR A 10 5.06 -13.55 15.26
C TYR A 10 4.23 -14.08 16.43
N SER A 11 3.26 -13.30 16.89
CA SER A 11 2.26 -13.70 17.88
C SER A 11 0.87 -13.30 17.40
N GLU A 12 0.00 -14.29 17.18
CA GLU A 12 -1.44 -14.07 17.03
C GLU A 12 -2.03 -13.82 18.41
N HIS A 13 -2.49 -12.60 18.67
CA HIS A 13 -3.28 -12.30 19.87
C HIS A 13 -4.78 -12.25 19.56
N PRO A 14 -5.63 -12.75 20.48
CA PRO A 14 -7.07 -12.81 20.33
C PRO A 14 -7.72 -11.41 20.35
N PRO A 15 -8.98 -11.27 19.88
CA PRO A 15 -9.61 -9.96 19.72
C PRO A 15 -9.76 -9.24 21.06
N SER A 16 -9.06 -8.11 21.23
CA SER A 16 -9.21 -7.25 22.40
C SER A 16 -10.54 -6.50 22.36
N LYS A 17 -11.33 -6.69 23.42
CA LYS A 17 -12.48 -5.85 23.79
C LYS A 17 -11.98 -4.53 24.36
N GLY A 18 -12.65 -3.43 24.02
CA GLY A 18 -12.60 -2.17 24.77
C GLY A 18 -12.04 -1.01 23.96
N GLY A 19 -12.90 -0.04 23.65
CA GLY A 19 -12.58 1.15 22.89
C GLY A 19 -11.50 1.99 23.56
N ALA A 20 -10.41 2.22 22.82
CA ALA A 20 -9.54 3.36 23.02
C ALA A 20 -10.00 4.48 22.08
N ALA A 21 -10.17 5.67 22.62
CA ALA A 21 -10.49 6.87 21.86
C ALA A 21 -9.46 7.04 20.74
N SER A 22 -9.94 7.00 19.49
CA SER A 22 -9.11 7.26 18.32
C SER A 22 -8.55 8.68 18.44
N SER A 23 -7.24 8.80 18.61
CA SER A 23 -6.51 10.02 18.29
C SER A 23 -7.00 10.48 16.93
N GLN A 24 -7.64 11.66 16.90
CA GLN A 24 -8.16 12.24 15.67
C GLN A 24 -6.98 12.54 14.75
N ILE A 25 -6.66 11.59 13.87
CA ILE A 25 -6.03 11.91 12.59
C ILE A 25 -7.04 12.79 11.88
N THR A 26 -6.87 14.11 11.95
CA THR A 26 -7.55 15.06 11.07
C THR A 26 -7.34 14.56 9.65
N SER A 27 -8.40 14.03 9.04
CA SER A 27 -8.26 13.13 7.90
C SER A 27 -7.86 13.89 6.64
N ASN A 28 -6.57 14.08 6.44
CA ASN A 28 -6.00 14.39 5.13
C ASN A 28 -5.94 13.09 4.32
N ARG A 29 -7.12 12.58 3.95
CA ARG A 29 -7.24 11.41 3.07
C ARG A 29 -6.64 11.74 1.71
N ILE A 30 -5.90 10.81 1.15
CA ILE A 30 -5.22 10.98 -0.13
C ILE A 30 -6.27 10.95 -1.27
N ALA A 31 -7.35 10.19 -1.11
CA ALA A 31 -8.45 10.01 -2.08
C ALA A 31 -9.75 10.80 -1.76
N GLY A 32 -9.68 11.81 -0.89
CA GLY A 32 -10.87 12.58 -0.47
C GLY A 32 -11.89 11.81 0.38
N ASN A 33 -13.03 12.47 0.67
CA ASN A 33 -14.07 11.94 1.56
C ASN A 33 -15.03 10.98 0.83
N VAL A 34 -14.59 9.74 0.60
CA VAL A 34 -15.49 8.67 0.15
C VAL A 34 -15.69 7.63 1.25
N GLN A 35 -16.95 7.35 1.56
CA GLN A 35 -17.33 6.46 2.67
C GLN A 35 -17.32 4.96 2.26
N THR A 36 -17.16 4.63 0.98
CA THR A 36 -17.19 3.26 0.42
C THR A 36 -16.34 3.05 -0.81
N CYS A 37 -15.75 1.86 -0.98
CA CYS A 37 -15.37 1.37 -2.29
C CYS A 37 -16.59 0.77 -3.03
N SER A 38 -17.41 1.59 -3.69
CA SER A 38 -18.49 1.04 -4.53
C SER A 38 -17.91 0.69 -5.90
N ILE A 39 -17.83 -0.59 -6.23
CA ILE A 39 -17.27 -1.02 -7.53
C ILE A 39 -18.08 -0.46 -8.72
N LYS A 40 -19.35 -0.08 -8.47
CA LYS A 40 -20.24 0.56 -9.43
C LYS A 40 -19.99 2.06 -9.61
N ASP A 41 -19.36 2.74 -8.67
CA ASP A 41 -19.10 4.18 -8.78
C ASP A 41 -18.05 4.48 -9.86
N HIS A 42 -17.22 3.49 -10.18
CA HIS A 42 -16.13 3.56 -11.14
C HIS A 42 -15.17 4.75 -10.92
N GLN A 43 -15.17 5.35 -9.73
CA GLN A 43 -14.34 6.51 -9.44
C GLN A 43 -12.90 6.09 -9.15
N LEU A 44 -11.97 6.92 -9.60
CA LEU A 44 -10.54 6.78 -9.39
C LEU A 44 -9.99 8.10 -8.86
N ASP A 45 -9.03 8.01 -7.96
CA ASP A 45 -8.15 9.12 -7.65
C ASP A 45 -6.80 8.93 -8.29
N TYR A 46 -6.28 10.07 -8.71
CA TYR A 46 -5.03 10.17 -9.43
C TYR A 46 -4.04 10.89 -8.53
N LEU A 47 -3.00 10.17 -8.16
CA LEU A 47 -1.93 10.64 -7.30
C LEU A 47 -0.68 10.78 -8.12
N LYS A 48 -0.01 11.92 -7.97
CA LYS A 48 1.27 12.15 -8.60
C LYS A 48 2.36 11.93 -7.57
N ILE A 49 3.34 11.12 -7.95
CA ILE A 49 4.59 10.96 -7.21
C ILE A 49 5.69 11.69 -7.94
N VAL A 50 6.29 12.64 -7.24
CA VAL A 50 7.37 13.48 -7.73
C VAL A 50 8.62 13.15 -6.93
N ARG A 51 9.71 12.85 -7.61
CA ARG A 51 11.00 12.64 -6.97
C ARG A 51 11.56 13.98 -6.50
N GLU A 52 11.93 14.06 -5.22
CA GLU A 52 12.63 15.23 -4.67
C GLU A 52 14.14 15.01 -4.65
N SER A 53 14.58 13.82 -4.24
CA SER A 53 16.00 13.47 -4.14
C SER A 53 16.25 12.01 -4.52
N ALA A 54 17.49 11.54 -4.34
CA ALA A 54 17.82 10.14 -4.57
C ALA A 54 16.96 9.18 -3.72
N THR A 55 16.58 9.63 -2.52
CA THR A 55 15.93 8.84 -1.45
C THR A 55 14.62 9.44 -0.95
N SER A 56 14.16 10.58 -1.51
CA SER A 56 12.93 11.27 -1.09
C SER A 56 11.97 11.50 -2.27
N TYR A 57 10.68 11.35 -2.00
CA TYR A 57 9.59 11.58 -2.94
C TYR A 57 8.45 12.34 -2.26
N TYR A 58 7.71 13.12 -3.02
CA TYR A 58 6.45 13.70 -2.60
C TYR A 58 5.27 13.01 -3.28
N LEU A 59 4.19 12.87 -2.52
CA LEU A 59 2.89 12.42 -2.99
C LEU A 59 1.94 13.61 -2.95
N CYS A 60 1.36 13.95 -4.10
CA CYS A 60 0.33 14.98 -4.24
C CYS A 60 -0.86 14.45 -5.05
N LEU A 61 -1.97 15.18 -4.99
CA LEU A 61 -3.10 14.93 -5.89
C LEU A 61 -2.74 15.41 -7.29
N SER A 62 -3.30 14.77 -8.33
CA SER A 62 -3.13 15.29 -9.69
C SER A 62 -3.80 16.64 -9.90
N VAL A 63 -4.88 16.90 -9.16
CA VAL A 63 -5.69 18.12 -9.22
C VAL A 63 -5.19 19.24 -8.31
N ASP A 64 -4.33 18.91 -7.32
CA ASP A 64 -3.71 19.86 -6.41
C ASP A 64 -2.23 19.46 -6.20
N PRO A 65 -1.28 20.25 -6.74
CA PRO A 65 0.14 19.92 -6.68
C PRO A 65 0.75 20.05 -5.28
N ALA A 66 0.01 20.55 -4.28
CA ALA A 66 0.50 20.64 -2.92
C ALA A 66 0.88 19.23 -2.38
N PRO A 67 2.13 19.03 -1.92
CA PRO A 67 2.53 17.77 -1.30
C PRO A 67 1.68 17.44 -0.08
N ILE A 68 1.13 16.23 -0.03
CA ILE A 68 0.35 15.73 1.11
C ILE A 68 1.25 14.90 2.02
N TYR A 69 2.04 14.02 1.39
CA TYR A 69 2.99 13.16 2.09
C TYR A 69 4.37 13.23 1.46
N ARG A 70 5.37 12.99 2.28
CA ARG A 70 6.77 12.78 1.90
C ARG A 70 7.13 11.33 2.18
N ILE A 71 7.70 10.64 1.19
CA ILE A 71 8.18 9.27 1.30
C ILE A 71 9.70 9.31 1.34
N GLU A 72 10.29 8.66 2.34
CA GLU A 72 11.73 8.58 2.52
C GLU A 72 12.21 7.13 2.54
N PHE A 73 13.33 6.89 1.84
CA PHE A 73 14.15 5.70 2.00
C PHE A 73 15.19 5.98 3.07
N VAL A 74 15.13 5.23 4.17
CA VAL A 74 15.89 5.47 5.38
C VAL A 74 16.89 4.34 5.57
N SER A 75 18.18 4.69 5.68
CA SER A 75 19.27 3.73 5.86
C SER A 75 19.68 3.54 7.34
N ASP A 76 19.15 4.36 8.25
CA ASP A 76 19.51 4.32 9.67
C ASP A 76 18.78 3.21 10.43
N SER A 77 19.54 2.40 11.16
CA SER A 77 19.02 1.27 11.96
C SER A 77 18.13 1.66 13.14
N ASN A 78 18.11 2.95 13.51
CA ASN A 78 17.33 3.47 14.65
C ASN A 78 15.91 3.90 14.27
N LYS A 79 15.51 3.67 13.01
CA LYS A 79 14.24 4.14 12.46
C LYS A 79 13.24 2.99 12.34
N VAL A 80 11.95 3.32 12.33
CA VAL A 80 10.86 2.32 12.47
C VAL A 80 10.69 1.38 11.26
N GLY A 81 11.27 1.75 10.11
CA GLY A 81 11.34 0.93 8.90
C GLY A 81 12.24 1.56 7.82
N ASP A 82 12.54 0.81 6.76
CA ASP A 82 13.43 1.21 5.66
C ASP A 82 12.76 2.19 4.67
N ILE A 83 11.44 2.15 4.57
CA ILE A 83 10.63 3.09 3.78
C ILE A 83 9.61 3.72 4.72
N GLN A 84 9.55 5.04 4.80
CA GLN A 84 8.64 5.75 5.71
C GLN A 84 7.84 6.82 4.99
N ILE A 85 6.61 7.01 5.42
CA ILE A 85 5.70 8.06 4.94
C ILE A 85 5.49 9.04 6.09
N PHE A 86 5.69 10.32 5.80
CA PHE A 86 5.49 11.45 6.71
C PHE A 86 4.49 12.43 6.12
N PRO A 87 3.77 13.20 6.94
CA PRO A 87 3.11 14.42 6.47
C PRO A 87 4.14 15.33 5.79
N ALA A 88 3.79 15.95 4.66
CA ALA A 88 4.79 16.63 3.84
C ALA A 88 5.45 17.87 4.49
N PHE A 89 4.69 18.63 5.28
CA PHE A 89 5.11 19.94 5.78
C PHE A 89 5.58 19.95 7.25
N ASP A 90 5.38 18.85 7.98
CA ASP A 90 5.75 18.77 9.39
C ASP A 90 6.80 17.68 9.61
N THR A 91 8.05 18.10 9.71
CA THR A 91 9.20 17.22 9.92
C THR A 91 9.37 16.79 11.36
N THR A 92 8.58 17.34 12.28
CA THR A 92 8.61 16.97 13.71
C THR A 92 7.68 15.81 14.03
N LEU A 93 6.68 15.56 13.17
CA LEU A 93 5.76 14.45 13.34
C LEU A 93 6.42 13.11 13.00
N PRO A 94 6.07 12.04 13.73
CA PRO A 94 6.54 10.71 13.42
C PRO A 94 5.96 10.21 12.08
N ALA A 95 6.59 9.17 11.52
CA ALA A 95 6.07 8.51 10.34
C ALA A 95 4.64 8.01 10.59
N VAL A 96 3.74 8.24 9.63
CA VAL A 96 2.34 7.77 9.68
C VAL A 96 2.21 6.34 9.18
N ALA A 97 3.12 5.91 8.31
CA ALA A 97 3.20 4.56 7.78
C ALA A 97 4.65 4.20 7.46
N ALA A 98 4.99 2.92 7.49
CA ALA A 98 6.33 2.45 7.20
C ALA A 98 6.34 1.04 6.61
N ALA A 99 7.38 0.71 5.85
CA ALA A 99 7.69 -0.64 5.44
C ALA A 99 9.07 -1.05 5.93
N ARG A 100 9.19 -2.31 6.36
CA ARG A 100 10.46 -2.98 6.69
C ARG A 100 10.78 -3.96 5.58
N LEU A 101 11.97 -3.86 5.02
CA LEU A 101 12.46 -4.72 3.97
C LEU A 101 13.18 -5.90 4.59
N SER A 102 12.96 -7.10 4.04
CA SER A 102 13.70 -8.28 4.47
C SER A 102 15.16 -8.19 4.04
N SER A 103 16.07 -8.58 4.94
CA SER A 103 17.49 -8.79 4.60
C SER A 103 17.70 -10.00 3.69
N ASN A 104 16.72 -10.92 3.63
CA ASN A 104 16.74 -12.10 2.78
C ASN A 104 15.43 -12.24 1.99
N PRO A 105 15.21 -11.40 0.97
CA PRO A 105 13.94 -11.34 0.24
C PRO A 105 13.59 -12.61 -0.53
N LYS A 106 14.56 -13.52 -0.74
CA LYS A 106 14.39 -14.82 -1.42
C LYS A 106 14.04 -15.95 -0.46
N SER A 107 14.04 -15.70 0.85
CA SER A 107 13.67 -16.68 1.85
C SER A 107 12.21 -17.13 1.65
N LYS A 108 11.96 -18.42 1.84
CA LYS A 108 10.59 -18.96 1.88
C LYS A 108 9.95 -18.82 3.27
N SER A 109 10.75 -18.61 4.30
CA SER A 109 10.29 -18.53 5.70
C SER A 109 10.03 -17.09 6.16
N GLU A 110 10.49 -16.09 5.40
CA GLU A 110 10.36 -14.69 5.74
C GLU A 110 9.69 -13.94 4.58
N PRO A 111 8.70 -13.07 4.86
CA PRO A 111 8.12 -12.24 3.82
C PRO A 111 9.16 -11.24 3.28
N PRO A 112 9.18 -10.95 1.97
CA PRO A 112 10.05 -9.92 1.38
C PRO A 112 9.98 -8.55 2.06
N ALA A 113 8.83 -8.20 2.63
CA ALA A 113 8.66 -6.99 3.43
C ALA A 113 7.48 -7.10 4.40
N MET A 114 7.47 -6.22 5.39
CA MET A 114 6.34 -5.97 6.29
C MET A 114 5.89 -4.52 6.13
N ILE A 115 4.59 -4.27 6.05
CA ILE A 115 3.99 -2.94 5.84
C ILE A 115 3.12 -2.58 7.05
N CYS A 116 3.31 -1.38 7.59
CA CYS A 116 2.49 -0.82 8.65
C CYS A 116 1.88 0.50 8.17
N THR A 117 0.56 0.60 8.25
CA THR A 117 -0.22 1.73 7.71
C THR A 117 -0.79 2.65 8.79
N SER A 118 -0.47 2.38 10.05
CA SER A 118 -0.92 3.18 11.19
C SER A 118 0.14 3.15 12.28
N GLU A 119 0.65 4.34 12.63
CA GLU A 119 1.46 4.59 13.82
C GLU A 119 2.62 3.58 14.02
N PRO A 120 3.52 3.41 13.02
CA PRO A 120 4.61 2.41 13.04
C PRO A 120 5.61 2.56 14.20
N TYR A 121 5.54 3.68 14.93
CA TYR A 121 6.37 3.99 16.09
C TYR A 121 5.78 3.48 17.42
N LEU A 122 4.53 3.04 17.43
CA LEU A 122 3.89 2.51 18.63
C LEU A 122 4.21 1.02 18.83
N PRO A 123 4.27 0.53 20.10
CA PRO A 123 4.55 -0.87 20.39
C PRO A 123 3.52 -1.86 19.83
N ASP A 124 2.27 -1.44 19.68
CA ASP A 124 1.14 -2.23 19.18
C ASP A 124 0.86 -2.03 17.68
N ALA A 125 1.79 -1.40 16.97
CA ALA A 125 1.74 -1.21 15.53
C ALA A 125 1.50 -2.54 14.79
N ARG A 126 0.53 -2.54 13.87
CA ARG A 126 0.18 -3.72 13.08
C ARG A 126 0.99 -3.78 11.80
N TRP A 127 1.76 -4.85 11.65
CA TRP A 127 2.60 -5.10 10.49
C TRP A 127 2.00 -6.21 9.62
N MET A 128 1.69 -5.87 8.37
CA MET A 128 1.09 -6.73 7.36
C MET A 128 2.19 -7.29 6.45
N PRO A 129 2.29 -8.63 6.30
CA PRO A 129 3.31 -9.22 5.44
C PRO A 129 2.97 -9.02 3.97
N LEU A 130 3.95 -8.54 3.19
CA LEU A 130 3.94 -8.62 1.73
C LEU A 130 4.67 -9.91 1.34
N THR A 131 3.90 -10.90 0.90
CA THR A 131 4.37 -12.25 0.57
C THR A 131 4.54 -12.43 -0.92
N ARG A 132 5.35 -13.40 -1.36
CA ARG A 132 5.41 -13.78 -2.77
C ARG A 132 4.17 -14.58 -3.13
N ALA A 133 3.45 -14.17 -4.17
CA ALA A 133 2.31 -14.93 -4.67
C ALA A 133 2.81 -16.12 -5.52
N PRO A 134 2.22 -17.33 -5.36
CA PRO A 134 2.55 -18.45 -6.23
C PRO A 134 2.00 -18.17 -7.64
N THR A 135 2.90 -17.97 -8.61
CA THR A 135 2.55 -17.72 -10.01
C THR A 135 2.94 -18.89 -10.91
N PHE A 136 2.06 -19.22 -11.86
CA PHE A 136 2.32 -20.17 -12.96
C PHE A 136 2.96 -19.49 -14.20
N VAL A 137 3.06 -18.16 -14.19
CA VAL A 137 3.55 -17.33 -15.31
C VAL A 137 4.83 -16.63 -14.88
N VAL A 138 5.76 -16.44 -15.82
CA VAL A 138 7.07 -15.80 -15.62
C VAL A 138 6.88 -14.36 -15.08
N GLY A 139 6.98 -14.20 -13.76
CA GLY A 139 6.83 -12.94 -13.05
C GLY A 139 6.73 -13.14 -11.54
N GLU A 140 7.40 -12.27 -10.77
CA GLU A 140 7.25 -12.23 -9.30
C GLU A 140 6.05 -11.36 -8.92
N ASP A 141 4.91 -11.99 -8.66
CA ASP A 141 3.75 -11.31 -8.07
C ASP A 141 3.86 -11.29 -6.54
N TYR A 142 3.24 -10.29 -5.92
CA TYR A 142 3.25 -10.13 -4.46
C TYR A 142 1.82 -10.17 -3.94
N ARG A 143 1.59 -10.71 -2.75
CA ARG A 143 0.27 -10.76 -2.10
C ARG A 143 0.32 -10.11 -0.73
N ILE A 144 -0.69 -9.32 -0.42
CA ILE A 144 -0.87 -8.63 0.86
C ILE A 144 -2.34 -8.67 1.29
N SER A 145 -2.58 -8.74 2.60
CA SER A 145 -3.91 -8.51 3.19
C SER A 145 -3.99 -7.07 3.65
N ILE A 146 -4.93 -6.30 3.13
CA ILE A 146 -5.10 -4.87 3.42
C ILE A 146 -6.49 -4.66 4.04
N PRO A 147 -6.62 -3.87 5.11
CA PRO A 147 -7.91 -3.46 5.63
C PRO A 147 -8.58 -2.48 4.66
N ILE A 148 -9.84 -2.76 4.31
CA ILE A 148 -10.63 -1.94 3.38
C ILE A 148 -12.06 -1.73 3.89
N VAL A 149 -12.60 -0.53 3.69
CA VAL A 149 -13.99 -0.19 4.02
C VAL A 149 -14.90 -0.45 2.82
N THR A 150 -15.58 -1.60 2.82
CA THR A 150 -16.46 -1.99 1.70
C THR A 150 -17.88 -1.45 1.80
N VAL A 151 -18.32 -1.04 2.99
CA VAL A 151 -19.69 -0.57 3.28
C VAL A 151 -19.58 0.67 4.18
N PRO A 152 -20.34 1.76 3.93
CA PRO A 152 -20.17 2.99 4.67
C PRO A 152 -20.65 2.81 6.10
N GLY A 153 -19.87 3.31 7.06
CA GLY A 153 -20.14 3.15 8.49
C GLY A 153 -19.84 1.74 9.04
N ALA A 154 -19.40 0.80 8.20
CA ALA A 154 -18.92 -0.50 8.65
C ALA A 154 -17.42 -0.43 9.05
N ALA A 155 -17.01 -1.34 9.92
CA ALA A 155 -15.59 -1.50 10.25
C ALA A 155 -14.79 -1.97 9.01
N PRO A 156 -13.52 -1.56 8.86
CA PRO A 156 -12.64 -2.10 7.83
C PRO A 156 -12.52 -3.62 7.94
N VAL A 157 -12.52 -4.30 6.79
CA VAL A 157 -12.36 -5.75 6.71
C VAL A 157 -11.08 -6.08 5.98
N GLN A 158 -10.34 -7.07 6.48
CA GLN A 158 -9.13 -7.57 5.83
C GLN A 158 -9.46 -8.29 4.53
N ARG A 159 -8.83 -7.87 3.43
CA ARG A 159 -9.01 -8.44 2.09
C ARG A 159 -7.67 -8.68 1.43
N GLN A 160 -7.57 -9.79 0.73
CA GLN A 160 -6.36 -10.15 0.01
C GLN A 160 -6.30 -9.42 -1.32
N PHE A 161 -5.10 -8.96 -1.64
CA PHE A 161 -4.79 -8.34 -2.90
C PHE A 161 -3.50 -8.92 -3.47
N THR A 162 -3.46 -9.08 -4.78
CA THR A 162 -2.27 -9.53 -5.52
C THR A 162 -1.75 -8.40 -6.41
N TRP A 163 -0.50 -8.01 -6.20
CA TRP A 163 0.27 -7.16 -7.10
C TRP A 163 0.74 -7.98 -8.30
N ARG A 164 0.27 -7.61 -9.49
CA ARG A 164 0.75 -8.13 -10.76
C ARG A 164 1.79 -7.21 -11.35
N THR A 165 2.93 -7.79 -11.68
CA THR A 165 4.13 -7.02 -12.00
C THR A 165 4.75 -7.39 -13.36
N SER A 166 4.14 -8.32 -14.10
CA SER A 166 4.68 -8.92 -15.34
C SER A 166 3.94 -8.54 -16.64
N LEU A 167 2.87 -7.75 -16.58
CA LEU A 167 1.95 -7.55 -17.72
C LEU A 167 2.37 -6.43 -18.70
N CYS A 168 3.68 -6.29 -18.97
CA CYS A 168 4.32 -5.21 -19.75
C CYS A 168 4.61 -3.94 -18.91
N GLU A 169 5.88 -3.55 -18.89
CA GLU A 169 6.26 -2.19 -18.47
C GLU A 169 5.47 -1.19 -19.33
N PRO A 170 4.94 -0.09 -18.77
CA PRO A 170 5.29 0.55 -17.49
C PRO A 170 4.34 0.31 -16.29
N PHE A 171 3.50 -0.73 -16.28
CA PHE A 171 2.40 -0.84 -15.32
C PHE A 171 2.64 -1.83 -14.15
N PHE A 172 2.23 -1.44 -12.95
CA PHE A 172 2.01 -2.36 -11.82
C PHE A 172 0.55 -2.27 -11.41
N GLU A 173 -0.10 -3.40 -11.20
CA GLU A 173 -1.52 -3.42 -10.88
C GLU A 173 -1.76 -4.16 -9.57
N LEU A 174 -2.62 -3.62 -8.71
CA LEU A 174 -3.10 -4.26 -7.50
C LEU A 174 -4.49 -4.82 -7.73
N TRP A 175 -4.63 -6.13 -7.57
CA TRP A 175 -5.84 -6.87 -7.91
C TRP A 175 -6.53 -7.38 -6.64
N TRP A 176 -7.85 -7.35 -6.62
CA TRP A 176 -8.64 -7.97 -5.56
C TRP A 176 -8.65 -9.49 -5.70
N ASP A 177 -8.34 -10.19 -4.61
CA ASP A 177 -8.44 -11.65 -4.54
C ASP A 177 -9.78 -12.09 -3.93
N GLY A 178 -10.55 -12.88 -4.70
CA GLY A 178 -11.78 -13.52 -4.23
C GLY A 178 -13.07 -12.80 -4.66
N PRO A 179 -14.22 -13.20 -4.09
CA PRO A 179 -15.51 -12.64 -4.50
C PRO A 179 -15.63 -11.18 -4.06
N LEU A 180 -16.15 -10.35 -4.95
CA LEU A 180 -16.45 -8.96 -4.62
C LEU A 180 -17.61 -8.86 -3.63
N PRO A 181 -17.57 -7.88 -2.70
CA PRO A 181 -18.66 -7.64 -1.78
C PRO A 181 -19.92 -7.20 -2.54
N HIS A 182 -21.07 -7.79 -2.20
CA HIS A 182 -22.39 -7.41 -2.72
C HIS A 182 -22.57 -7.49 -4.25
N VAL A 183 -21.66 -8.15 -4.97
CA VAL A 183 -21.84 -8.47 -6.39
C VAL A 183 -22.23 -9.94 -6.51
N SER A 184 -23.39 -10.20 -7.14
CA SER A 184 -23.85 -11.57 -7.36
C SER A 184 -22.86 -12.32 -8.24
N PRO A 185 -22.41 -13.53 -7.87
CA PRO A 185 -21.58 -14.39 -8.71
C PRO A 185 -22.18 -14.66 -10.10
N ARG A 186 -23.51 -14.55 -10.25
CA ARG A 186 -24.22 -14.70 -11.53
C ARG A 186 -24.12 -13.47 -12.43
N GLY A 187 -23.75 -12.31 -11.89
CA GLY A 187 -23.57 -11.06 -12.65
C GLY A 187 -22.30 -11.01 -13.49
N PHE A 188 -21.35 -11.93 -13.25
CA PHE A 188 -20.05 -11.97 -13.92
C PHE A 188 -20.02 -12.78 -15.23
N ILE A 189 -21.15 -13.37 -15.64
CA ILE A 189 -21.20 -14.28 -16.80
C ILE A 189 -21.09 -13.52 -18.15
N LYS A 190 -21.09 -12.18 -18.15
CA LYS A 190 -21.14 -11.35 -19.38
C LYS A 190 -20.32 -10.04 -19.32
N ASP A 191 -19.32 -9.93 -18.45
CA ASP A 191 -18.37 -8.82 -18.53
C ASP A 191 -17.10 -9.34 -19.21
N ASP A 192 -16.78 -8.85 -20.41
CA ASP A 192 -15.55 -9.15 -21.17
C ASP A 192 -14.28 -8.80 -20.36
N ARG A 193 -14.44 -8.10 -19.23
CA ARG A 193 -13.41 -7.88 -18.20
C ARG A 193 -13.35 -9.08 -17.26
N ASP A 194 -13.09 -10.23 -17.86
CA ASP A 194 -12.64 -11.49 -17.26
C ASP A 194 -12.28 -11.35 -15.77
N SER A 195 -13.25 -11.50 -14.86
CA SER A 195 -13.18 -11.71 -13.39
C SER A 195 -12.11 -10.99 -12.54
N ARG A 196 -11.49 -9.91 -13.03
CA ARG A 196 -10.22 -9.38 -12.53
C ARG A 196 -10.36 -7.91 -12.16
N TYR A 197 -10.53 -7.64 -10.87
CA TYR A 197 -10.82 -6.29 -10.37
C TYR A 197 -9.54 -5.59 -9.94
N VAL A 198 -9.09 -4.66 -10.78
CA VAL A 198 -7.96 -3.79 -10.49
C VAL A 198 -8.40 -2.66 -9.56
N PHE A 199 -7.73 -2.55 -8.42
CA PHE A 199 -7.99 -1.59 -7.36
C PHE A 199 -6.95 -0.47 -7.30
N ALA A 200 -5.75 -0.71 -7.80
CA ALA A 200 -4.79 0.34 -8.06
C ALA A 200 -3.96 0.01 -9.28
N THR A 201 -3.58 1.04 -10.03
CA THR A 201 -2.66 0.94 -11.17
C THR A 201 -1.58 1.98 -10.98
N VAL A 202 -0.33 1.56 -11.05
CA VAL A 202 0.83 2.45 -11.05
C VAL A 202 1.33 2.56 -12.48
N VAL A 203 1.31 3.76 -13.02
CA VAL A 203 1.80 4.09 -14.36
C VAL A 203 3.11 4.86 -14.21
N ARG A 204 4.21 4.25 -14.67
CA ARG A 204 5.50 4.96 -14.77
C ARG A 204 5.50 5.82 -16.03
N ALA A 205 5.37 7.13 -15.92
CA ALA A 205 5.43 8.00 -17.09
C ALA A 205 6.89 8.19 -17.52
N ALA A 206 7.21 7.81 -18.76
CA ALA A 206 8.55 7.98 -19.32
C ALA A 206 8.84 9.42 -19.81
N GLU A 207 7.80 10.23 -20.09
CA GLU A 207 7.95 11.48 -20.86
C GLU A 207 7.44 12.74 -20.15
N THR A 208 6.50 12.64 -19.18
CA THR A 208 5.87 13.80 -18.52
C THR A 208 6.43 14.14 -17.13
N GLY A 209 7.51 13.46 -16.70
CA GLY A 209 8.26 13.79 -15.49
C GLY A 209 7.54 13.54 -14.17
N GLY A 210 6.47 12.74 -14.15
CA GLY A 210 5.77 12.37 -12.91
C GLY A 210 5.17 10.98 -12.98
N ASN A 211 5.28 10.22 -11.89
CA ASN A 211 4.76 8.86 -11.81
C ASN A 211 3.33 8.95 -11.29
N LEU A 212 2.40 8.23 -11.92
CA LEU A 212 0.98 8.31 -11.60
C LEU A 212 0.56 7.04 -10.88
N ILE A 213 -0.15 7.20 -9.77
CA ILE A 213 -0.90 6.11 -9.16
C ILE A 213 -2.38 6.42 -9.33
N GLU A 214 -3.08 5.50 -9.96
CA GLU A 214 -4.52 5.45 -10.03
C GLU A 214 -5.01 4.53 -8.91
N ILE A 215 -5.81 5.04 -7.98
CA ILE A 215 -6.35 4.26 -6.86
C ILE A 215 -7.87 4.31 -6.92
N ARG A 216 -8.54 3.15 -6.77
CA ARG A 216 -9.98 3.08 -6.56
C ARG A 216 -10.38 3.83 -5.30
N ARG A 217 -11.37 4.71 -5.43
CA ARG A 217 -11.90 5.47 -4.30
C ARG A 217 -12.50 4.58 -3.22
N GLY A 218 -12.44 5.11 -1.99
CA GLY A 218 -13.19 4.57 -0.86
C GLY A 218 -12.59 3.34 -0.20
N GLY A 219 -11.33 3.01 -0.50
CA GLY A 219 -10.61 1.97 0.24
C GLY A 219 -10.29 2.38 1.69
N GLY A 220 -10.14 3.68 1.93
CA GLY A 220 -9.73 4.25 3.21
C GLY A 220 -8.24 4.55 3.27
N LEU A 221 -7.82 5.34 4.26
CA LEU A 221 -6.44 5.81 4.37
C LEU A 221 -5.43 4.67 4.49
N GLU A 222 -5.73 3.63 5.29
CA GLU A 222 -4.85 2.47 5.41
C GLU A 222 -4.67 1.73 4.09
N PHE A 223 -5.73 1.62 3.29
CA PHE A 223 -5.64 1.04 1.96
C PHE A 223 -4.75 1.89 1.04
N GLU A 224 -4.96 3.20 0.99
CA GLU A 224 -4.16 4.12 0.18
C GLU A 224 -2.67 4.06 0.56
N LEU A 225 -2.36 4.08 1.85
CA LEU A 225 -0.97 3.98 2.36
C LEU A 225 -0.35 2.60 2.06
N ALA A 226 -1.12 1.52 2.15
CA ALA A 226 -0.65 0.18 1.78
C ALA A 226 -0.30 0.08 0.30
N VAL A 227 -1.11 0.70 -0.58
CA VAL A 227 -0.82 0.76 -2.03
C VAL A 227 0.50 1.48 -2.28
N VAL A 228 0.69 2.66 -1.68
CA VAL A 228 1.90 3.46 -1.86
C VAL A 228 3.14 2.72 -1.35
N LEU A 229 3.11 2.18 -0.13
CA LEU A 229 4.22 1.42 0.43
C LEU A 229 4.51 0.14 -0.36
N GLY A 230 3.47 -0.61 -0.72
CA GLY A 230 3.61 -1.84 -1.52
C GLY A 230 4.31 -1.59 -2.84
N MET A 231 3.93 -0.51 -3.53
CA MET A 231 4.60 -0.10 -4.76
C MET A 231 6.10 0.20 -4.53
N PHE A 232 6.45 1.02 -3.54
CA PHE A 232 7.86 1.36 -3.28
C PHE A 232 8.69 0.14 -2.87
N VAL A 233 8.12 -0.79 -2.11
CA VAL A 233 8.75 -2.08 -1.78
C VAL A 233 9.03 -2.90 -3.05
N ILE A 234 8.05 -3.00 -3.96
CA ILE A 234 8.21 -3.75 -5.22
C ILE A 234 9.26 -3.10 -6.11
N LEU A 235 9.29 -1.77 -6.20
CA LEU A 235 10.32 -1.03 -6.93
C LEU A 235 11.71 -1.28 -6.35
N TRP A 236 11.83 -1.27 -5.02
CA TRP A 236 13.08 -1.59 -4.33
C TRP A 236 13.57 -3.00 -4.65
N HIS A 237 12.72 -4.02 -4.52
CA HIS A 237 13.08 -5.42 -4.85
C HIS A 237 13.50 -5.61 -6.31
N ARG A 238 12.96 -4.79 -7.20
CA ARG A 238 13.28 -4.80 -8.63
C ARG A 238 14.49 -3.93 -9.00
N ASN A 239 15.14 -3.28 -8.03
CA ASN A 239 16.18 -2.27 -8.25
C ASN A 239 15.76 -1.18 -9.24
N LYS A 240 14.49 -0.77 -9.17
CA LYS A 240 13.92 0.28 -10.02
C LYS A 240 13.61 1.51 -9.17
N GLN A 241 13.68 2.67 -9.81
CA GLN A 241 13.32 3.95 -9.21
C GLN A 241 12.26 4.63 -10.06
N LEU A 242 11.40 5.39 -9.39
CA LEU A 242 10.51 6.33 -10.05
C LEU A 242 11.36 7.46 -10.67
N VAL A 243 10.93 7.96 -11.83
CA VAL A 243 11.63 9.03 -12.56
C VAL A 243 11.21 10.38 -12.01
#